data_AF-A0A645G6W0-F1
#
_entry.id   AF-A0A645G6W0-F1
#
_cell.length_a   1.000
_cell.length_b   1.000
_cell.length_c   1.000
_cell.angle_alpha   90.00
_cell.angle_beta   90.00
_cell.angle_gamma   90.00
#
_symmetry.space_group_name_H-M   'P 1'
#
loop_
_entity.id
_entity.type
_entity.pdbx_description
1 polymer ?
#
loop_
_entity_poly.entity_id
_entity_poly.type
_entity_poly.pdbx_seq_one_letter_code
_entity_poly.pdbx_strand_id
1 'polypeptide(L)'
;MAYALFAVLILGVCSVMLVFNNTDLKKRNNCSPIKLRNMNYQMILANFSFAILAWVAMISTSFIMYGSYMFTTKGALFLLNSFVFTLAALSISYFIGNIVKSKGAMSAAANVFSLGSCFISGVFVPQELLGKTVLKIASFTPNYWYVKSNNIIANTVNFNMENFTPVFLNMLIVVGFAVAILSVTLVIIKQQ
;
A
#
# COMPACT_ATOMS: atom_id res chain seq x y z
N MET A 1 -10.37 2.54 -5.60
CA MET A 1 -8.99 2.96 -5.26
C MET A 1 -8.08 1.79 -4.90
N ALA A 2 -8.40 0.97 -3.88
CA ALA A 2 -7.46 -0.03 -3.33
C ALA A 2 -6.81 -0.95 -4.38
N TYR A 3 -7.61 -1.54 -5.28
CA TYR A 3 -7.12 -2.41 -6.35
C TYR A 3 -6.14 -1.69 -7.29
N ALA A 4 -6.57 -0.59 -7.89
CA ALA A 4 -5.78 0.16 -8.86
C ALA A 4 -4.48 0.70 -8.24
N LEU A 5 -4.55 1.21 -7.01
CA LEU A 5 -3.37 1.69 -6.28
C LEU A 5 -2.37 0.56 -6.05
N PHE A 6 -2.80 -0.62 -5.58
CA PHE A 6 -1.92 -1.76 -5.40
C PHE A 6 -1.26 -2.20 -6.70
N ALA A 7 -2.04 -2.31 -7.78
CA ALA A 7 -1.52 -2.73 -9.08
C ALA A 7 -0.47 -1.73 -9.61
N VAL A 8 -0.77 -0.42 -9.55
CA VAL A 8 0.15 0.64 -10.00
C VAL A 8 1.42 0.66 -9.16
N LEU A 9 1.31 0.53 -7.84
CA LEU A 9 2.48 0.52 -6.95
C LEU A 9 3.35 -0.72 -7.19
N ILE A 10 2.76 -1.92 -7.28
CA ILE A 10 3.54 -3.13 -7.52
C ILE A 10 4.25 -3.04 -8.87
N LEU A 11 3.53 -2.71 -9.95
CA LEU A 11 4.12 -2.64 -11.28
C LEU A 11 5.18 -1.53 -11.38
N GLY A 12 4.90 -0.34 -10.85
CA GLY A 12 5.82 0.79 -10.89
C GLY A 12 7.09 0.54 -10.07
N VAL A 13 6.93 0.18 -8.80
CA VAL A 13 8.06 -0.08 -7.90
C VAL A 13 8.90 -1.25 -8.38
N CYS A 14 8.27 -2.37 -8.78
CA CYS A 14 9.01 -3.52 -9.28
C CYS A 14 9.75 -3.22 -10.58
N SER A 15 9.20 -2.41 -11.48
CA SER A 15 9.87 -2.00 -12.72
C SER A 15 11.18 -1.25 -12.42
N VAL A 16 11.14 -0.30 -11.47
CA VAL A 16 12.34 0.42 -11.03
C VAL A 16 13.31 -0.55 -10.35
N MET A 17 12.84 -1.41 -9.44
CA MET A 17 13.73 -2.33 -8.72
C MET A 17 14.38 -3.36 -9.65
N LEU A 18 13.70 -3.84 -10.70
CA LEU A 18 14.28 -4.77 -11.68
C LEU A 18 15.49 -4.18 -12.40
N VAL A 19 15.46 -2.87 -12.70
CA VAL A 19 16.59 -2.18 -13.30
C VAL A 19 17.74 -2.03 -12.31
N PHE A 20 17.45 -1.54 -11.10
CA PHE A 20 18.50 -1.29 -10.10
C PHE A 20 19.10 -2.55 -9.47
N ASN A 21 18.34 -3.64 -9.42
CA ASN A 21 18.81 -4.95 -8.95
C ASN A 21 19.49 -5.77 -10.05
N ASN A 22 19.65 -5.22 -11.26
CA ASN A 22 20.49 -5.84 -12.27
C ASN A 22 21.93 -5.95 -11.74
N THR A 23 22.52 -7.14 -11.85
CA THR A 23 23.83 -7.46 -11.26
C THR A 23 24.95 -6.55 -11.74
N ASP A 24 24.96 -6.18 -13.02
CA ASP A 24 26.03 -5.37 -13.59
C ASP A 24 25.91 -3.91 -13.14
N LEU A 25 24.68 -3.39 -13.09
CA LEU A 25 24.40 -2.06 -12.56
C LEU A 25 24.67 -1.98 -11.06
N LYS A 26 24.28 -3.00 -10.28
CA LYS A 26 24.53 -3.08 -8.84
C LYS A 26 26.03 -3.11 -8.54
N LYS A 27 26.81 -3.94 -9.25
CA LYS A 27 28.28 -3.99 -9.10
C LYS A 27 28.94 -2.66 -9.43
N ARG A 28 28.53 -1.99 -10.51
CA ARG A 28 29.04 -0.66 -10.88
C ARG A 28 28.72 0.41 -9.86
N ASN A 29 27.47 0.43 -9.36
CA ASN A 29 27.06 1.39 -8.34
C ASN A 29 27.81 1.18 -7.00
N ASN A 30 28.14 -0.06 -6.66
CA ASN A 30 28.91 -0.39 -5.46
C ASN A 30 30.38 0.09 -5.51
N CYS A 31 30.92 0.37 -6.70
CA CYS A 31 32.23 1.00 -6.86
C CYS A 31 32.21 2.53 -6.66
N SER A 32 31.02 3.13 -6.55
CA SER A 32 30.89 4.57 -6.30
C SER A 32 31.26 4.91 -4.85
N PRO A 33 31.67 6.17 -4.54
CA PRO A 33 31.97 6.59 -3.17
C PRO A 33 30.71 6.73 -2.29
N ILE A 34 29.53 6.33 -2.79
CA ILE A 34 28.26 6.44 -2.07
C ILE A 34 28.08 5.20 -1.18
N LYS A 35 27.84 5.42 0.11
CA LYS A 35 27.51 4.34 1.05
C LYS A 35 26.21 3.65 0.62
N LEU A 36 26.18 2.32 0.64
CA LEU A 36 25.00 1.51 0.30
C LEU A 36 23.74 1.94 1.08
N ARG A 37 23.91 2.32 2.36
CA ARG A 37 22.82 2.86 3.19
C ARG A 37 22.18 4.12 2.59
N ASN A 38 22.98 5.03 2.04
CA ASN A 38 22.47 6.26 1.45
C ASN A 38 21.74 5.97 0.14
N MET A 39 22.27 5.07 -0.68
CA MET A 39 21.63 4.63 -1.92
C MET A 39 20.27 3.96 -1.64
N ASN A 40 20.20 3.07 -0.65
CA ASN A 40 18.93 2.44 -0.23
C ASN A 40 17.93 3.48 0.30
N TYR A 41 18.39 4.46 1.09
CA TYR A 41 17.53 5.53 1.60
C TYR A 41 16.97 6.41 0.48
N GLN A 42 17.80 6.77 -0.51
CA GLN A 42 17.36 7.50 -1.70
C GLN A 42 16.33 6.69 -2.50
N MET A 43 16.53 5.38 -2.64
CA MET A 43 15.57 4.50 -3.30
C MET A 43 14.23 4.43 -2.56
N ILE A 44 14.25 4.38 -1.23
CA ILE A 44 13.01 4.43 -0.43
C ILE A 44 12.30 5.77 -0.64
N LEU A 45 13.01 6.90 -0.59
CA LEU A 45 12.43 8.22 -0.83
C LEU A 45 11.86 8.36 -2.25
N ALA A 46 12.54 7.82 -3.26
CA ALA A 46 12.06 7.84 -4.65
C ALA A 46 10.78 7.01 -4.84
N ASN A 47 10.69 5.84 -4.22
CA ASN A 47 9.46 5.04 -4.27
C ASN A 47 8.34 5.69 -3.44
N PHE A 48 8.68 6.36 -2.34
CA PHE A 48 7.73 7.12 -1.54
C PHE A 48 7.14 8.31 -2.31
N SER A 49 7.97 9.08 -3.03
CA SER A 49 7.49 10.17 -3.87
C SER A 49 6.61 9.66 -5.03
N PHE A 50 6.98 8.54 -5.66
CA PHE A 50 6.13 7.88 -6.66
C PHE A 50 4.77 7.48 -6.06
N ALA A 51 4.74 6.93 -4.85
CA ALA A 51 3.51 6.54 -4.19
C ALA A 51 2.60 7.72 -3.86
N ILE A 52 3.17 8.85 -3.41
CA ILE A 52 2.43 10.09 -3.20
C ILE A 52 1.82 10.56 -4.52
N LEU A 53 2.56 10.57 -5.62
CA LEU A 53 2.05 10.98 -6.93
C LEU A 53 0.90 10.07 -7.40
N ALA A 54 1.04 8.74 -7.26
CA ALA A 54 -0.01 7.79 -7.59
C ALA A 54 -1.27 8.00 -6.72
N TRP A 55 -1.09 8.25 -5.42
CA TRP A 55 -2.18 8.52 -4.49
C TRP A 55 -2.90 9.84 -4.80
N VAL A 56 -2.16 10.92 -5.05
CA VAL A 56 -2.71 12.22 -5.47
C VAL A 56 -3.49 12.08 -6.78
N ALA A 57 -2.95 11.35 -7.77
CA ALA A 57 -3.63 11.10 -9.04
C ALA A 57 -4.97 10.35 -8.86
N MET A 58 -5.05 9.43 -7.91
CA MET A 58 -6.29 8.70 -7.61
C MET A 58 -7.30 9.55 -6.82
N ILE A 59 -6.81 10.43 -5.95
CA ILE A 59 -7.67 11.31 -5.14
C ILE A 59 -8.20 12.49 -5.93
N SER A 60 -7.45 13.01 -6.90
CA SER A 60 -7.93 14.11 -7.74
C SER A 60 -9.26 13.76 -8.41
N THR A 61 -9.42 12.52 -8.89
CA THR A 61 -10.70 12.02 -9.41
C THR A 61 -11.82 12.07 -8.37
N SER A 62 -11.51 11.76 -7.10
CA SER A 62 -12.49 11.82 -6.01
C SER A 62 -12.92 13.26 -5.70
N PHE A 63 -11.99 14.22 -5.74
CA PHE A 63 -12.33 15.64 -5.61
C PHE A 63 -13.17 16.16 -6.77
N ILE A 64 -12.89 15.73 -8.01
CA ILE A 64 -13.67 16.13 -9.19
C ILE A 64 -15.10 15.58 -9.10
N MET A 65 -15.28 14.33 -8.65
CA MET A 65 -16.59 13.68 -8.59
C MET A 65 -17.44 14.11 -7.39
N TYR A 66 -16.84 14.23 -6.21
CA TYR A 66 -17.56 14.44 -4.95
C TYR A 66 -17.42 15.85 -4.37
N GLY A 67 -16.55 16.69 -4.94
CA GLY A 67 -16.46 18.13 -4.65
C GLY A 67 -16.40 18.48 -3.16
N SER A 68 -17.43 19.19 -2.69
CA SER A 68 -17.56 19.66 -1.30
C SER A 68 -17.56 18.53 -0.26
N TYR A 69 -18.02 17.32 -0.62
CA TYR A 69 -18.02 16.18 0.31
C TYR A 69 -16.62 15.81 0.79
N MET A 70 -15.59 15.98 -0.05
CA MET A 70 -14.21 15.68 0.29
C MET A 70 -13.63 16.63 1.35
N PHE A 71 -14.19 17.83 1.48
CA PHE A 71 -13.82 18.82 2.49
C PHE A 71 -14.57 18.65 3.82
N THR A 72 -15.47 17.66 3.92
CA THR A 72 -16.10 17.31 5.19
C THR A 72 -15.17 16.47 6.07
N THR A 73 -15.48 16.37 7.36
CA THR A 73 -14.74 15.52 8.29
C THR A 73 -14.69 14.05 7.84
N LYS A 74 -15.76 13.52 7.24
CA LYS A 74 -15.77 12.16 6.66
C LYS A 74 -14.84 12.06 5.46
N GLY A 75 -14.87 13.05 4.57
CA GLY A 75 -13.94 13.16 3.44
C GLY A 75 -12.48 13.14 3.91
N ALA A 76 -12.16 13.94 4.93
CA ALA A 76 -10.82 13.97 5.54
C ALA A 76 -10.41 12.61 6.15
N LEU A 77 -11.33 11.90 6.81
CA LEU A 77 -11.08 10.56 7.35
C LEU A 77 -10.84 9.52 6.24
N PHE A 78 -11.61 9.57 5.14
CA PHE A 78 -11.36 8.71 3.98
C PHE A 78 -10.01 9.00 3.33
N LEU A 79 -9.64 10.29 3.19
CA LEU A 79 -8.33 10.71 2.69
C LEU A 79 -7.21 10.16 3.57
N LEU A 80 -7.29 10.35 4.88
CA LEU A 80 -6.30 9.84 5.83
C LEU A 80 -6.19 8.31 5.76
N ASN A 81 -7.32 7.60 5.76
CA ASN A 81 -7.34 6.13 5.70
C ASN A 81 -6.69 5.63 4.40
N SER A 82 -6.97 6.28 3.27
CA SER A 82 -6.37 5.94 1.97
C SER A 82 -4.87 6.24 1.90
N PHE A 83 -4.42 7.31 2.56
CA PHE A 83 -2.99 7.64 2.64
C PHE A 83 -2.24 6.58 3.45
N VAL A 84 -2.77 6.23 4.63
CA VAL A 84 -2.20 5.18 5.49
C VAL A 84 -2.15 3.84 4.74
N PHE A 85 -3.20 3.50 4.00
CA PHE A 85 -3.21 2.31 3.15
C PHE A 85 -2.15 2.34 2.05
N THR A 86 -1.89 3.50 1.45
CA THR A 86 -0.82 3.70 0.45
C THR A 86 0.55 3.33 1.01
N LEU A 87 0.83 3.66 2.28
CA LEU A 87 2.10 3.30 2.93
C LEU A 87 2.28 1.78 3.03
N ALA A 88 1.22 1.06 3.40
CA ALA A 88 1.25 -0.39 3.48
C ALA A 88 1.40 -1.03 2.09
N ALA A 89 0.65 -0.53 1.10
CA ALA A 89 0.75 -1.00 -0.28
C ALA A 89 2.13 -0.75 -0.89
N LEU A 90 2.73 0.42 -0.61
CA LEU A 90 4.10 0.76 -1.00
C LEU A 90 5.11 -0.20 -0.37
N SER A 91 4.99 -0.49 0.92
CA SER A 91 5.89 -1.38 1.64
C SER A 91 5.86 -2.79 1.06
N ILE A 92 4.66 -3.31 0.75
CA ILE A 92 4.48 -4.60 0.05
C ILE A 92 5.08 -4.55 -1.36
N SER A 93 4.84 -3.48 -2.10
CA SER A 93 5.35 -3.34 -3.47
C SER A 93 6.88 -3.29 -3.50
N TYR A 94 7.48 -2.60 -2.53
CA TYR A 94 8.93 -2.51 -2.37
C TYR A 94 9.55 -3.85 -1.95
N PHE A 95 8.89 -4.59 -1.05
CA PHE A 95 9.27 -5.95 -0.70
C PHE A 95 9.28 -6.87 -1.94
N ILE A 96 8.18 -6.90 -2.70
CA ILE A 96 8.04 -7.70 -3.92
C ILE A 96 9.12 -7.31 -4.94
N GLY A 97 9.34 -6.00 -5.14
CA GLY A 97 10.33 -5.49 -6.09
C GLY A 97 11.76 -5.93 -5.79
N ASN A 98 12.10 -6.20 -4.53
CA ASN A 98 13.42 -6.69 -4.14
C ASN A 98 13.59 -8.22 -4.22
N ILE A 99 12.50 -8.96 -4.49
CA ILE A 99 12.50 -10.43 -4.60
C ILE A 99 12.34 -10.87 -6.05
N VAL A 100 11.51 -10.15 -6.81
CA VAL A 100 11.18 -10.47 -8.20
C VAL A 100 12.37 -10.21 -9.12
N LYS A 101 12.65 -11.17 -10.02
CA LYS A 101 13.77 -11.11 -10.97
C LYS A 101 13.37 -11.04 -12.45
N SER A 102 12.07 -11.09 -12.76
CA SER A 102 11.59 -11.07 -14.15
C SER A 102 10.28 -10.28 -14.29
N LYS A 103 10.04 -9.76 -15.50
CA LYS A 103 8.78 -9.07 -15.83
C LYS A 103 7.56 -9.98 -15.67
N GLY A 104 7.72 -11.28 -15.94
CA GLY A 104 6.65 -12.27 -15.75
C GLY A 104 6.29 -12.44 -14.27
N ALA A 105 7.29 -12.60 -13.40
CA ALA A 105 7.06 -12.69 -11.95
C ALA A 105 6.49 -11.38 -11.37
N MET A 106 6.89 -10.22 -11.91
CA MET A 106 6.31 -8.92 -11.56
C MET A 106 4.81 -8.86 -11.88
N SER A 107 4.43 -9.25 -13.10
CA SER A 107 3.02 -9.26 -13.52
C SER A 107 2.19 -10.25 -12.70
N ALA A 108 2.74 -11.44 -12.43
CA ALA A 108 2.09 -12.43 -11.58
C ALA A 108 1.87 -11.90 -10.16
N ALA A 109 2.89 -11.30 -9.55
CA ALA A 109 2.78 -10.70 -8.22
C ALA A 109 1.76 -9.55 -8.19
N ALA A 110 1.79 -8.66 -9.18
CA ALA A 110 0.82 -7.57 -9.29
C ALA A 110 -0.61 -8.10 -9.30
N ASN A 111 -0.91 -9.10 -10.14
CA ASN A 111 -2.25 -9.67 -10.22
C ASN A 111 -2.66 -10.41 -8.94
N VAL A 112 -1.81 -11.31 -8.42
CA VAL A 112 -2.14 -12.12 -7.24
C VAL A 112 -2.34 -11.23 -6.01
N PHE A 113 -1.45 -10.28 -5.75
CA PHE A 113 -1.57 -9.42 -4.58
C PHE A 113 -2.67 -8.38 -4.75
N SER A 114 -2.81 -7.74 -5.92
CA SER A 114 -3.85 -6.72 -6.10
C SER A 114 -5.26 -7.33 -6.19
N LEU A 115 -5.51 -8.29 -7.09
CA LEU A 115 -6.82 -8.92 -7.25
C LEU A 115 -7.14 -9.82 -6.06
N GLY A 116 -6.22 -10.72 -5.69
CA GLY A 116 -6.46 -11.73 -4.66
C GLY A 116 -6.80 -11.08 -3.31
N SER A 117 -6.03 -10.08 -2.88
CA SER A 117 -6.33 -9.38 -1.63
C SER A 117 -7.66 -8.61 -1.71
N CYS A 118 -7.99 -7.97 -2.84
CA CYS A 118 -9.23 -7.20 -3.01
C CYS A 118 -10.49 -8.08 -2.97
N PHE A 119 -10.42 -9.30 -3.50
CA PHE A 119 -11.55 -10.25 -3.45
C PHE A 119 -11.89 -10.68 -2.03
N ILE A 120 -10.88 -10.99 -1.20
CA ILE A 120 -11.10 -11.55 0.14
C ILE A 120 -11.29 -10.49 1.23
N SER A 121 -10.81 -9.27 1.01
CA SER A 121 -10.82 -8.18 2.00
C SER A 121 -12.09 -7.33 2.00
N GLY A 122 -12.92 -7.52 0.99
CA GLY A 122 -14.19 -6.85 0.84
C GLY A 122 -14.17 -5.57 -0.01
N VAL A 123 -13.14 -5.40 -0.85
CA VAL A 123 -13.06 -4.31 -1.83
C VAL A 123 -14.05 -4.54 -2.99
N PHE A 124 -14.19 -5.78 -3.44
CA PHE A 124 -15.10 -6.15 -4.55
C PHE A 124 -16.43 -6.73 -4.07
N VAL A 125 -16.43 -7.47 -2.96
CA VAL A 125 -17.62 -8.09 -2.38
C VAL A 125 -17.79 -7.58 -0.95
N PRO A 126 -18.91 -6.97 -0.55
CA PRO A 126 -19.09 -6.49 0.82
C PRO A 126 -18.69 -7.51 1.88
N GLN A 127 -17.99 -7.06 2.93
CA GLN A 127 -17.45 -7.96 3.98
C GLN A 127 -18.54 -8.80 4.65
N GLU A 128 -19.77 -8.28 4.74
CA GLU A 128 -20.93 -8.98 5.32
C GLU A 128 -21.37 -10.22 4.53
N LEU A 129 -21.06 -10.27 3.23
CA LEU A 129 -21.38 -11.38 2.34
C LEU A 129 -20.28 -12.45 2.29
N LEU A 130 -19.10 -12.18 2.90
CA LEU A 130 -17.97 -13.10 2.90
C LEU A 130 -18.00 -14.02 4.13
N GLY A 131 -17.65 -15.29 3.91
CA GLY A 131 -17.59 -16.28 4.98
C GLY A 131 -16.55 -15.93 6.05
N LYS A 132 -16.83 -16.31 7.31
CA LYS A 132 -15.97 -16.02 8.47
C LYS A 132 -14.51 -16.45 8.28
N THR A 133 -14.29 -17.62 7.67
CA THR A 133 -12.94 -18.14 7.37
C THR A 133 -12.18 -17.25 6.39
N VAL A 134 -12.86 -16.77 5.33
CA VAL A 134 -12.26 -15.89 4.33
C VAL A 134 -11.85 -14.56 4.95
N LEU A 135 -12.73 -13.96 5.77
CA LEU A 135 -12.43 -12.72 6.49
C LEU A 135 -11.27 -12.90 7.48
N LYS A 136 -11.17 -14.06 8.13
CA LYS A 136 -10.06 -14.37 9.04
C LYS A 136 -8.73 -14.41 8.28
N ILE A 137 -8.69 -15.03 7.11
CA ILE A 137 -7.50 -15.00 6.23
C ILE A 137 -7.22 -13.57 5.76
N ALA A 138 -8.25 -12.84 5.33
CA ALA A 138 -8.12 -11.47 4.84
C ALA A 138 -7.58 -10.50 5.90
N SER A 139 -7.82 -10.75 7.19
CA SER A 139 -7.31 -9.93 8.30
C SER A 139 -5.77 -9.86 8.39
N PHE A 140 -5.07 -10.78 7.72
CA PHE A 140 -3.61 -10.73 7.53
C PHE A 140 -3.17 -9.80 6.39
N THR A 141 -4.08 -9.04 5.80
CA THR A 141 -3.80 -8.07 4.74
C THR A 141 -4.22 -6.67 5.15
N PRO A 142 -3.51 -5.61 4.70
CA PRO A 142 -3.90 -4.23 5.01
C PRO A 142 -5.26 -3.86 4.39
N ASN A 143 -5.67 -4.48 3.28
CA ASN A 143 -6.93 -4.20 2.61
C ASN A 143 -8.13 -4.46 3.52
N TYR A 144 -8.10 -5.53 4.32
CA TYR A 144 -9.21 -5.87 5.21
C TYR A 144 -9.50 -4.73 6.21
N TRP A 145 -8.43 -4.23 6.84
CA TRP A 145 -8.52 -3.14 7.82
C TRP A 145 -8.87 -1.81 7.17
N TYR A 146 -8.35 -1.54 5.98
CA TYR A 146 -8.71 -0.37 5.18
C TYR A 146 -10.22 -0.36 4.84
N VAL A 147 -10.76 -1.47 4.33
CA VAL A 147 -12.19 -1.60 4.00
C VAL A 147 -13.05 -1.50 5.26
N LYS A 148 -12.65 -2.17 6.35
CA LYS A 148 -13.36 -2.11 7.63
C LYS A 148 -13.48 -0.67 8.15
N SER A 149 -12.39 0.10 8.11
CA SER A 149 -12.42 1.53 8.43
C SER A 149 -13.34 2.32 7.52
N ASN A 150 -13.31 2.07 6.21
CA ASN A 150 -14.20 2.77 5.28
C ASN A 150 -15.69 2.51 5.58
N ASN A 151 -16.05 1.26 5.89
CA ASN A 151 -17.42 0.91 6.23
C ASN A 151 -17.88 1.62 7.51
N ILE A 152 -17.01 1.72 8.53
CA ILE A 152 -17.30 2.46 9.76
C ILE A 152 -17.48 3.97 9.48
N ILE A 153 -16.60 4.57 8.67
CA ILE A 153 -16.69 6.00 8.31
C ILE A 153 -17.98 6.27 7.51
N ALA A 154 -18.37 5.36 6.61
CA ALA A 154 -19.58 5.49 5.81
C ALA A 154 -20.85 5.41 6.67
N ASN A 155 -20.93 4.43 7.57
CA ASN A 155 -22.13 4.10 8.34
C ASN A 155 -22.32 4.95 9.61
N THR A 156 -21.31 5.71 10.03
CA THR A 156 -21.41 6.57 11.22
C THR A 156 -22.28 7.80 10.95
N VAL A 157 -23.40 7.94 11.66
CA VAL A 157 -24.31 9.10 11.52
C VAL A 157 -23.91 10.25 12.45
N ASN A 158 -23.48 9.93 13.68
CA ASN A 158 -23.13 10.92 14.70
C ASN A 158 -21.61 11.02 14.90
N PHE A 159 -21.11 12.26 14.90
CA PHE A 159 -19.71 12.59 15.19
C PHE A 159 -19.44 12.56 16.69
N ASN A 160 -19.37 11.35 17.26
CA ASN A 160 -18.83 11.14 18.61
C ASN A 160 -17.46 10.47 18.51
N MET A 161 -16.52 10.88 19.37
CA MET A 161 -15.13 10.39 19.36
C MET A 161 -15.04 8.88 19.63
N GLU A 162 -15.99 8.35 20.41
CA GLU A 162 -16.13 6.91 20.68
C GLU A 162 -16.37 6.10 19.40
N ASN A 163 -17.11 6.65 18.43
CA ASN A 163 -17.42 5.97 17.17
C ASN A 163 -16.22 5.87 16.22
N PHE A 164 -15.23 6.77 16.34
CA PHE A 164 -14.05 6.81 15.46
C PHE A 164 -12.80 6.15 16.07
N THR A 165 -12.80 5.86 17.36
CA THR A 165 -11.77 5.05 18.02
C THR A 165 -11.41 3.77 17.23
N PRO A 166 -12.37 2.95 16.77
CA PRO A 166 -12.04 1.75 15.98
C PRO A 166 -11.40 2.07 14.62
N VAL A 167 -11.70 3.22 14.00
CA VAL A 167 -11.11 3.64 12.73
C VAL A 167 -9.62 3.91 12.92
N PHE A 168 -9.24 4.64 13.96
CA PHE A 168 -7.84 4.94 14.26
C PHE A 168 -7.07 3.68 14.67
N LEU A 169 -7.68 2.75 15.41
CA LEU A 169 -7.06 1.46 15.72
C LEU A 169 -6.79 0.64 14.46
N ASN A 170 -7.74 0.59 13.52
CA ASN A 170 -7.53 -0.09 12.24
C ASN A 170 -6.41 0.60 11.42
N MET A 171 -6.36 1.94 11.39
CA MET A 171 -5.28 2.67 10.73
C MET A 171 -3.92 2.34 11.37
N LEU A 172 -3.85 2.26 12.70
CA LEU A 172 -2.64 1.85 13.42
C LEU A 172 -2.19 0.44 13.01
N ILE A 173 -3.13 -0.50 12.86
CA ILE A 173 -2.83 -1.85 12.37
C ILE A 173 -2.24 -1.80 10.94
N VAL A 174 -2.80 -0.98 10.06
CA VAL A 174 -2.28 -0.80 8.69
C VAL A 174 -0.88 -0.19 8.69
N VAL A 175 -0.62 0.80 9.56
CA VAL A 175 0.75 1.33 9.78
C VAL A 175 1.68 0.23 10.29
N GLY A 176 1.20 -0.63 11.20
CA GLY A 176 1.93 -1.80 11.69
C GLY A 176 2.36 -2.73 10.55
N PHE A 177 1.47 -3.03 9.60
CA PHE A 177 1.82 -3.77 8.39
C PHE A 177 2.89 -3.06 7.55
N ALA A 178 2.75 -1.75 7.34
CA ALA A 178 3.73 -0.97 6.57
C ALA A 178 5.12 -1.04 7.20
N VAL A 179 5.22 -0.76 8.51
CA VAL A 179 6.49 -0.78 9.25
C VAL A 179 7.10 -2.18 9.29
N ALA A 180 6.30 -3.22 9.56
CA ALA A 180 6.79 -4.58 9.65
C ALA A 180 7.37 -5.05 8.31
N ILE A 181 6.64 -4.83 7.21
CA ILE A 181 7.04 -5.28 5.87
C ILE A 181 8.24 -4.47 5.37
N LEU A 182 8.27 -3.15 5.62
CA LEU A 182 9.43 -2.33 5.29
C LEU A 182 10.68 -2.79 6.06
N SER A 183 10.52 -3.12 7.34
CA SER A 183 11.61 -3.63 8.19
C SER A 183 12.17 -4.95 7.66
N VAL A 184 11.30 -5.89 7.29
CA VAL A 184 11.71 -7.16 6.65
C VAL A 184 12.44 -6.89 5.33
N THR A 185 11.93 -5.95 4.52
CA THR A 185 12.55 -5.58 3.23
C THR A 185 13.95 -5.04 3.42
N LEU A 186 14.16 -4.15 4.42
CA LEU A 186 15.48 -3.60 4.74
C LEU A 186 16.48 -4.69 5.16
N VAL A 187 16.02 -5.72 5.88
CA VAL A 187 16.86 -6.87 6.26
C VAL A 187 17.26 -7.67 5.01
N ILE A 188 16.33 -7.93 4.10
CA ILE A 188 16.61 -8.65 2.85
C ILE A 188 17.62 -7.88 1.99
N ILE A 189 17.43 -6.57 1.83
CA ILE A 189 18.34 -5.73 1.04
C ILE A 189 19.76 -5.75 1.65
N LYS A 190 19.89 -5.77 2.97
CA LYS A 190 21.19 -5.84 3.64
C LYS A 190 21.92 -7.17 3.39
N GLN A 191 21.19 -8.25 3.15
CA GLN A 191 21.77 -9.59 2.89
C GLN A 191 22.20 -9.80 1.44
N GLN A 192 21.76 -8.94 0.50
CA GLN A 192 22.01 -9.04 -0.94
C GLN A 192 23.15 -8.13 -1.42
#